data_AF-A0A7Y9ZH09-F1
#
_entry.id   AF-A0A7Y9ZH09-F1
#
_cell.length_a   1.000
_cell.length_b   1.000
_cell.length_c   1.000
_cell.angle_alpha   90.00
_cell.angle_beta   90.00
_cell.angle_gamma   90.00
#
_symmetry.space_group_name_H-M   'P 1'
#
loop_
_entity.id
_entity.type
_entity.pdbx_description
1 polymer ?
#
loop_
_entity_poly.entity_id
_entity_poly.type
_entity_poly.pdbx_seq_one_letter_code
_entity_poly.pdbx_strand_id
1 'polypeptide(L)'
;MSDAGQPPPYPGQGRPAGPGFDPSSAPTQVGPPAAPPAGAVPPPPVVPPPLAPPPYGQQPWGPPPPRRGGSRVGLVVGLVVLVLLLAAGGGVAAFLLLRDDDSGDTTSSSSDDPSDEQSDEPSDEPTPTTLDPVTVESDLVAVSEEVFPSSAETGTVSALSWSTAPDNLDGDQRRELTGAARAGATEWQVVSHTGMHTYSLYVEHIATDYAAARGEVGCDPTVEGSFCEVHTTPAGATAYESVYTYDGGGGHYVWIPGDAASGRPEVTVSESVGELEGEPGDEELIGLTDISVESMLAALDDPRLLVLPPEVLPPLPSFAACVYTSSPPSTCPAGLE
;
A
#
# COMPACT_ATOMS: atom_id res chain seq x y z
N MET A 1 -13.60 -50.66 -0.89
CA MET A 1 -14.90 -51.35 -0.93
C MET A 1 -15.51 -51.27 0.45
N SER A 2 -16.39 -50.29 0.66
CA SER A 2 -17.47 -50.26 1.66
C SER A 2 -18.36 -49.05 1.35
N ASP A 3 -19.64 -49.34 1.17
CA ASP A 3 -20.83 -48.49 0.95
C ASP A 3 -20.91 -47.26 1.88
N ALA A 4 -21.26 -46.07 1.40
CA ALA A 4 -22.58 -45.56 0.99
C ALA A 4 -23.49 -45.12 2.16
N GLY A 5 -23.89 -43.83 2.14
CA GLY A 5 -24.79 -43.20 3.11
C GLY A 5 -25.27 -41.83 2.63
N GLN A 6 -26.12 -41.83 1.60
CA GLN A 6 -26.88 -40.66 1.13
C GLN A 6 -28.04 -40.33 2.10
N PRO A 7 -28.29 -39.04 2.42
CA PRO A 7 -29.53 -38.62 3.07
C PRO A 7 -30.70 -38.41 2.07
N PRO A 8 -31.96 -38.48 2.54
CA PRO A 8 -33.18 -38.66 1.73
C PRO A 8 -33.72 -37.38 1.03
N PRO A 9 -34.58 -37.53 0.01
CA PRO A 9 -35.21 -36.42 -0.72
C PRO A 9 -36.40 -35.81 0.04
N TYR A 10 -36.49 -34.47 0.03
CA TYR A 10 -37.66 -33.71 0.52
C TYR A 10 -38.82 -33.73 -0.50
N PRO A 11 -40.07 -34.02 -0.09
CA PRO A 11 -41.25 -33.92 -0.94
C PRO A 11 -42.11 -32.66 -0.68
N GLY A 12 -42.55 -32.02 -1.78
CA GLY A 12 -43.79 -31.22 -1.93
C GLY A 12 -43.85 -29.86 -1.21
N GLN A 13 -44.72 -28.89 -1.53
CA GLN A 13 -45.80 -28.62 -2.48
C GLN A 13 -46.12 -27.12 -2.20
N GLY A 14 -46.24 -26.20 -3.16
CA GLY A 14 -47.49 -25.97 -3.87
C GLY A 14 -47.58 -24.51 -4.35
N ARG A 15 -47.87 -24.36 -5.64
CA ARG A 15 -48.30 -23.13 -6.32
C ARG A 15 -49.78 -22.88 -6.06
N PRO A 16 -50.22 -21.63 -5.91
CA PRO A 16 -51.53 -21.20 -6.37
C PRO A 16 -51.40 -20.47 -7.71
N ALA A 17 -52.10 -20.98 -8.72
CA ALA A 17 -52.45 -20.24 -9.93
C ALA A 17 -53.64 -19.32 -9.63
N GLY A 18 -53.54 -18.05 -9.98
CA GLY A 18 -54.63 -17.07 -9.93
C GLY A 18 -54.85 -16.44 -11.31
N PRO A 19 -56.09 -16.45 -11.85
CA PRO A 19 -56.42 -15.91 -13.17
C PRO A 19 -56.91 -14.46 -13.08
N GLY A 20 -56.64 -13.65 -14.11
CA GLY A 20 -57.37 -12.39 -14.31
C GLY A 20 -56.56 -11.30 -15.01
N PHE A 21 -56.54 -11.34 -16.34
CA PHE A 21 -56.27 -10.17 -17.17
C PHE A 21 -57.54 -9.31 -17.20
N ASP A 22 -57.44 -8.04 -16.82
CA ASP A 22 -58.45 -7.00 -17.08
C ASP A 22 -57.79 -5.86 -17.86
N PRO A 23 -58.04 -5.73 -19.19
CA PRO A 23 -57.44 -4.69 -20.00
C PRO A 23 -58.41 -3.52 -20.18
N SER A 24 -58.59 -2.68 -19.14
CA SER A 24 -59.31 -1.42 -19.33
C SER A 24 -59.10 -0.41 -18.19
N SER A 25 -57.93 0.25 -18.17
CA SER A 25 -57.78 1.51 -17.43
C SER A 25 -56.83 2.45 -18.17
N ALA A 26 -57.41 3.58 -18.60
CA ALA A 26 -56.72 4.69 -19.24
C ALA A 26 -55.68 5.32 -18.29
N PRO A 27 -54.59 5.90 -18.82
CA PRO A 27 -53.60 6.58 -17.99
C PRO A 27 -54.20 7.88 -17.40
N THR A 28 -54.51 7.85 -16.11
CA THR A 28 -54.74 9.07 -15.33
C THR A 28 -53.40 9.80 -15.21
N GLN A 29 -53.29 10.92 -15.90
CA GLN A 29 -52.18 11.86 -15.81
C GLN A 29 -52.13 12.43 -14.38
N VAL A 30 -51.22 11.92 -13.56
CA VAL A 30 -50.96 12.43 -12.21
C VAL A 30 -50.19 13.74 -12.36
N GLY A 31 -50.83 14.84 -11.96
CA GLY A 31 -50.20 16.16 -11.92
C GLY A 31 -49.03 16.22 -10.93
N PRO A 32 -48.11 17.17 -11.08
CA PRO A 32 -46.96 17.32 -10.20
C PRO A 32 -47.40 17.54 -8.74
N PRO A 33 -46.72 16.91 -7.77
CA PRO A 33 -47.03 17.05 -6.35
C PRO A 33 -46.92 18.51 -5.89
N ALA A 34 -47.89 18.95 -5.11
CA ALA A 34 -47.92 20.26 -4.49
C ALA A 34 -46.70 20.45 -3.56
N ALA A 35 -46.06 21.62 -3.66
CA ALA A 35 -44.90 21.97 -2.85
C ALA A 35 -45.24 21.95 -1.34
N PRO A 36 -44.36 21.38 -0.49
CA PRO A 36 -44.56 21.36 0.95
C PRO A 36 -44.52 22.79 1.53
N PRO A 37 -45.30 23.08 2.59
CA PRO A 37 -45.29 24.37 3.25
C PRO A 37 -43.91 24.65 3.85
N ALA A 38 -43.40 25.87 3.63
CA ALA A 38 -42.14 26.35 4.18
C ALA A 38 -42.14 26.23 5.71
N GLY A 39 -41.37 25.26 6.22
CA GLY A 39 -41.16 25.07 7.65
C GLY A 39 -40.43 26.27 8.25
N ALA A 40 -40.86 26.67 9.44
CA ALA A 40 -40.22 27.72 10.21
C ALA A 40 -38.76 27.36 10.51
N VAL A 41 -37.86 28.32 10.29
CA VAL A 41 -36.43 28.21 10.55
C VAL A 41 -36.20 27.94 12.04
N PRO A 42 -35.50 26.86 12.43
CA PRO A 42 -35.21 26.60 13.83
C PRO A 42 -34.29 27.70 14.41
N PRO A 43 -34.46 28.07 15.69
CA PRO A 43 -33.61 29.07 16.33
C PRO A 43 -32.14 28.61 16.34
N PRO A 44 -31.18 29.55 16.23
CA PRO A 44 -29.76 29.22 16.21
C PRO A 44 -29.35 28.57 17.55
N PRO A 45 -28.44 27.58 17.51
CA PRO A 45 -27.92 26.93 18.71
C PRO A 45 -27.16 27.93 19.58
N VAL A 46 -27.49 27.96 20.87
CA VAL A 46 -26.79 28.77 21.88
C VAL A 46 -25.44 28.10 22.15
N VAL A 47 -24.36 28.73 21.70
CA VAL A 47 -22.99 28.25 21.94
C VAL A 47 -22.58 28.60 23.38
N PRO A 48 -22.27 27.61 24.25
CA PRO A 48 -21.77 27.87 25.59
C PRO A 48 -20.38 28.53 25.55
N PRO A 49 -20.06 29.40 26.52
CA PRO A 49 -18.76 30.07 26.57
C PRO A 49 -17.63 29.06 26.79
N PRO A 50 -16.43 29.32 26.25
CA PRO A 50 -15.29 28.43 26.37
C PRO A 50 -14.87 28.25 27.83
N LEU A 51 -14.78 26.99 28.27
CA LEU A 51 -14.24 26.60 29.56
C LEU A 51 -12.74 26.94 29.60
N ALA A 52 -12.31 27.58 30.70
CA ALA A 52 -10.92 27.93 30.93
C ALA A 52 -10.03 26.66 31.01
N PRO A 53 -8.80 26.70 30.46
CA PRO A 53 -7.90 25.55 30.48
C PRO A 53 -7.48 25.19 31.92
N PRO A 54 -7.37 23.89 32.24
CA PRO A 54 -6.94 23.45 33.55
C PRO A 54 -5.48 23.82 33.81
N PRO A 55 -5.11 24.16 35.07
CA PRO A 55 -3.74 24.49 35.43
C PRO A 55 -2.84 23.26 35.30
N TYR A 56 -1.76 23.40 34.53
CA TYR A 56 -0.71 22.38 34.37
C TYR A 56 -0.06 22.09 35.73
N GLY A 57 -0.34 20.90 36.25
CA GLY A 57 0.34 20.34 37.42
C GLY A 57 1.76 19.91 37.04
N GLN A 58 2.75 20.58 37.60
CA GLN A 58 4.15 20.18 37.58
C GLN A 58 4.32 18.87 38.36
N GLN A 59 4.70 17.78 37.70
CA GLN A 59 5.17 16.56 38.37
C GLN A 59 6.71 16.58 38.53
N PRO A 60 7.26 16.18 39.69
CA PRO A 60 8.70 16.19 39.92
C PRO A 60 9.39 15.03 39.18
N TRP A 61 10.33 15.37 38.30
CA TRP A 61 11.25 14.43 37.66
C TRP A 61 12.16 13.75 38.70
N GLY A 62 12.08 12.42 38.79
CA GLY A 62 13.08 11.60 39.45
C GLY A 62 14.29 11.32 38.53
N PRO A 63 15.50 11.13 39.06
CA PRO A 63 16.66 10.82 38.25
C PRO A 63 16.55 9.43 37.60
N PRO A 64 16.94 9.26 36.33
CA PRO A 64 16.89 7.98 35.63
C PRO A 64 17.85 6.96 36.25
N PRO A 65 17.50 5.66 36.25
CA PRO A 65 18.37 4.61 36.78
C PRO A 65 19.63 4.44 35.91
N PRO A 66 20.80 4.12 36.51
CA PRO A 66 22.04 3.93 35.78
C PRO A 66 21.97 2.67 34.89
N ARG A 67 22.08 2.87 33.57
CA ARG A 67 22.24 1.79 32.60
C ARG A 67 23.60 1.12 32.82
N ARG A 68 23.61 -0.17 33.20
CA ARG A 68 24.81 -1.01 33.22
C ARG A 68 25.23 -1.31 31.77
N GLY A 69 26.15 -0.51 31.24
CA GLY A 69 26.81 -0.77 29.97
C GLY A 69 27.81 -1.93 30.09
N GLY A 70 27.45 -3.08 29.51
CA GLY A 70 28.33 -4.22 29.33
C GLY A 70 29.31 -4.01 28.17
N SER A 71 30.51 -4.55 28.32
CA SER A 71 31.75 -4.29 27.57
C SER A 71 31.81 -4.74 26.10
N ARG A 72 30.70 -4.74 25.35
CA ARG A 72 30.68 -5.21 23.96
C ARG A 72 31.07 -4.15 22.94
N VAL A 73 30.90 -2.86 23.28
CA VAL A 73 31.28 -1.73 22.40
C VAL A 73 32.79 -1.72 22.09
N GLY A 74 33.64 -2.08 23.06
CA GLY A 74 35.09 -2.14 22.84
C GLY A 74 35.54 -3.21 21.86
N LEU A 75 34.78 -4.31 21.75
CA LEU A 75 35.11 -5.41 20.84
C LEU A 75 34.70 -5.10 19.41
N VAL A 76 33.52 -4.48 19.23
CA VAL A 76 33.03 -4.04 17.92
C VAL A 76 33.94 -2.96 17.33
N VAL A 77 34.32 -1.95 18.13
CA VAL A 77 35.24 -0.89 17.68
C VAL A 77 36.61 -1.46 17.29
N GLY A 78 37.12 -2.45 18.04
CA GLY A 78 38.39 -3.11 17.71
C GLY A 78 38.35 -3.88 16.39
N LEU A 79 37.23 -4.54 16.10
CA LEU A 79 37.04 -5.33 14.87
C LEU A 79 36.91 -4.43 13.63
N VAL A 80 36.16 -3.32 13.73
CA VAL A 80 36.01 -2.35 12.63
C VAL A 80 37.35 -1.72 12.24
N VAL A 81 38.19 -1.35 13.23
CA VAL A 81 39.53 -0.80 12.96
C VAL A 81 40.45 -1.82 12.27
N LEU A 82 40.36 -3.10 12.65
CA LEU A 82 41.14 -4.16 12.01
C LEU A 82 40.73 -4.38 10.55
N VAL A 83 39.43 -4.39 10.26
CA VAL A 83 38.90 -4.53 8.89
C VAL A 83 39.31 -3.34 8.02
N LEU A 84 39.22 -2.11 8.54
CA LEU A 84 39.66 -0.91 7.82
C LEU A 84 41.16 -0.93 7.50
N LEU A 85 42.00 -1.43 8.42
CA LEU A 85 43.45 -1.57 8.17
C LEU A 85 43.76 -2.64 7.11
N LEU A 86 42.99 -3.74 7.08
CA LEU A 86 43.13 -4.78 6.05
C LEU A 86 42.64 -4.30 4.68
N ALA A 87 41.53 -3.56 4.63
CA ALA A 87 40.99 -2.99 3.40
C ALA A 87 41.89 -1.89 2.82
N ALA A 88 42.42 -1.00 3.67
CA ALA A 88 43.35 0.04 3.25
C ALA A 88 44.74 -0.51 2.83
N GLY A 89 45.16 -1.65 3.41
CA GLY A 89 46.46 -2.28 3.09
C GLY A 89 46.48 -3.11 1.79
N GLY A 90 45.33 -3.62 1.33
CA GLY A 90 45.26 -4.52 0.17
C GLY A 90 44.91 -3.87 -1.17
N GLY A 91 44.16 -2.75 -1.17
CA GLY A 91 43.53 -2.22 -2.39
C GLY A 91 44.46 -1.42 -3.34
N VAL A 92 45.57 -0.86 -2.85
CA VAL A 92 46.37 0.09 -3.64
C VAL A 92 47.20 -0.60 -4.75
N ALA A 93 47.56 -1.88 -4.57
CA ALA A 93 48.36 -2.60 -5.57
C ALA A 93 47.57 -2.99 -6.83
N ALA A 94 46.25 -3.18 -6.73
CA ALA A 94 45.41 -3.56 -7.87
C ALA A 94 45.03 -2.35 -8.75
N PHE A 95 44.84 -1.17 -8.15
CA PHE A 95 44.39 0.03 -8.88
C PHE A 95 45.49 0.70 -9.71
N LEU A 96 46.77 0.47 -9.40
CA LEU A 96 47.90 1.00 -10.19
C LEU A 96 48.30 0.13 -11.38
N LEU A 97 47.77 -1.10 -11.51
CA LEU A 97 48.07 -1.99 -12.65
C LEU A 97 47.01 -1.95 -13.77
N LEU A 98 45.87 -1.28 -13.57
CA LEU A 98 44.78 -1.21 -14.55
C LEU A 98 44.65 0.15 -15.26
N ARG A 99 45.65 1.03 -15.14
CA ARG A 99 45.56 2.41 -15.63
C ARG A 99 46.63 2.72 -16.66
N ASP A 100 46.68 1.94 -17.72
CA ASP A 100 47.35 2.30 -18.97
C ASP A 100 46.42 1.97 -20.15
N ASP A 101 46.41 2.87 -21.13
CA ASP A 101 45.69 2.87 -22.41
C ASP A 101 44.19 3.27 -22.40
N ASP A 102 43.92 4.57 -22.50
CA ASP A 102 43.41 5.13 -23.77
C ASP A 102 43.47 6.67 -23.77
N SER A 103 44.17 7.24 -24.75
CA SER A 103 44.27 8.69 -25.01
C SER A 103 43.76 8.95 -26.41
N GLY A 104 42.46 9.22 -26.52
CA GLY A 104 41.78 9.62 -27.74
C GLY A 104 41.38 11.09 -27.70
N ASP A 105 42.26 11.92 -28.25
CA ASP A 105 42.06 13.35 -28.51
C ASP A 105 40.97 13.54 -29.58
N THR A 106 39.98 14.41 -29.39
CA THR A 106 39.24 15.01 -30.51
C THR A 106 38.70 16.40 -30.19
N THR A 107 39.10 17.31 -31.08
CA THR A 107 39.03 18.75 -31.02
C THR A 107 37.69 19.29 -31.57
N SER A 108 37.16 20.32 -30.89
CA SER A 108 36.38 21.48 -31.36
C SER A 108 35.26 21.32 -32.41
N SER A 109 34.10 21.89 -32.12
CA SER A 109 33.55 23.06 -32.87
C SER A 109 32.36 23.69 -32.16
N SER A 110 32.43 25.02 -31.99
CA SER A 110 31.34 25.92 -31.66
C SER A 110 30.44 26.13 -32.88
N SER A 111 29.12 26.32 -32.70
CA SER A 111 28.34 27.42 -33.32
C SER A 111 26.84 27.30 -33.08
N ASP A 112 26.29 28.43 -32.63
CA ASP A 112 25.01 29.06 -33.00
C ASP A 112 23.65 28.52 -32.49
N ASP A 113 23.09 29.37 -31.62
CA ASP A 113 21.68 29.67 -31.32
C ASP A 113 20.74 29.54 -32.54
N PRO A 114 19.52 29.04 -32.34
CA PRO A 114 18.41 29.97 -32.39
C PRO A 114 17.44 29.81 -31.22
N SER A 115 17.21 30.94 -30.56
CA SER A 115 16.06 31.22 -29.70
C SER A 115 14.77 31.10 -30.50
N ASP A 116 14.14 29.93 -30.44
CA ASP A 116 12.73 29.76 -30.78
C ASP A 116 11.91 30.01 -29.50
N GLU A 117 11.22 31.15 -29.46
CA GLU A 117 10.16 31.45 -28.50
C GLU A 117 8.95 30.55 -28.83
N GLN A 118 9.04 29.28 -28.41
CA GLN A 118 7.90 28.37 -28.44
C GLN A 118 6.94 28.78 -27.34
N SER A 119 5.88 29.48 -27.76
CA SER A 119 4.76 29.83 -26.90
C SER A 119 4.03 28.53 -26.55
N ASP A 120 4.33 28.00 -25.37
CA ASP A 120 3.59 26.89 -24.76
C ASP A 120 2.17 27.37 -24.45
N GLU A 121 1.26 27.25 -25.43
CA GLU A 121 -0.16 27.24 -25.13
C GLU A 121 -0.41 26.04 -24.19
N PRO A 122 -1.07 26.25 -23.04
CA PRO A 122 -1.35 25.15 -22.12
C PRO A 122 -2.21 24.13 -22.85
N SER A 123 -1.63 22.96 -23.11
CA SER A 123 -2.36 21.82 -23.63
C SER A 123 -3.36 21.41 -22.57
N ASP A 124 -4.64 21.69 -22.81
CA ASP A 124 -5.79 21.19 -22.05
C ASP A 124 -5.93 19.67 -22.32
N GLU A 125 -4.92 18.89 -21.95
CA GLU A 125 -5.01 17.44 -22.01
C GLU A 125 -6.03 17.00 -20.95
N PRO A 126 -7.10 16.29 -21.33
CA PRO A 126 -8.15 15.94 -20.40
C PRO A 126 -7.58 15.02 -19.32
N THR A 127 -7.65 15.45 -18.06
CA THR A 127 -7.32 14.57 -16.92
C THR A 127 -8.13 13.28 -17.05
N PRO A 128 -7.49 12.10 -17.08
CA PRO A 128 -8.20 10.83 -17.21
C PRO A 128 -9.19 10.71 -16.07
N THR A 129 -10.46 10.47 -16.41
CA THR A 129 -11.56 10.34 -15.43
C THR A 129 -11.84 8.87 -15.11
N THR A 130 -11.11 7.95 -15.72
CA THR A 130 -11.39 6.51 -15.65
C THR A 130 -10.08 5.75 -15.49
N LEU A 131 -10.11 4.73 -14.64
CA LEU A 131 -9.02 3.76 -14.47
C LEU A 131 -8.72 3.06 -15.81
N ASP A 132 -7.48 3.17 -16.28
CA ASP A 132 -6.95 2.42 -17.41
C ASP A 132 -5.93 1.38 -16.93
N PRO A 133 -6.29 0.08 -16.90
CA PRO A 133 -5.41 -1.01 -16.51
C PRO A 133 -4.04 -1.01 -17.19
N VAL A 134 -3.99 -0.68 -18.49
CA VAL A 134 -2.73 -0.75 -19.25
C VAL A 134 -1.78 0.35 -18.81
N THR A 135 -2.30 1.56 -18.58
CA THR A 135 -1.53 2.67 -18.05
C THR A 135 -1.03 2.36 -16.64
N VAL A 136 -1.89 1.86 -15.75
CA VAL A 136 -1.50 1.48 -14.38
C VAL A 136 -0.39 0.42 -14.37
N GLU A 137 -0.49 -0.61 -15.22
CA GLU A 137 0.55 -1.63 -15.34
C GLU A 137 1.89 -1.04 -15.81
N SER A 138 1.86 -0.21 -16.86
CA SER A 138 3.05 0.44 -17.38
C SER A 138 3.70 1.35 -16.34
N ASP A 139 2.88 2.09 -15.60
CA ASP A 139 3.30 3.01 -14.56
C ASP A 139 3.93 2.28 -13.37
N LEU A 140 3.28 1.24 -12.86
CA LEU A 140 3.84 0.41 -11.78
C LEU A 140 5.18 -0.22 -12.17
N VAL A 141 5.29 -0.75 -13.40
CA VAL A 141 6.55 -1.32 -13.89
C VAL A 141 7.63 -0.25 -13.96
N ALA A 142 7.33 0.91 -14.55
CA ALA A 142 8.30 2.00 -14.66
C ALA A 142 8.80 2.48 -13.29
N VAL A 143 7.88 2.71 -12.34
CA VAL A 143 8.27 3.10 -10.97
C VAL A 143 9.09 2.00 -10.30
N SER A 144 8.72 0.73 -10.49
CA SER A 144 9.47 -0.38 -9.91
C SER A 144 10.90 -0.50 -10.45
N GLU A 145 11.13 -0.23 -11.73
CA GLU A 145 12.46 -0.23 -12.36
C GLU A 145 13.33 0.94 -11.88
N GLU A 146 12.71 2.04 -11.44
CA GLU A 146 13.41 3.20 -10.87
C GLU A 146 13.80 2.99 -9.40
N VAL A 147 13.02 2.22 -8.65
CA VAL A 147 13.18 2.04 -7.20
C VAL A 147 13.94 0.76 -6.85
N PHE A 148 13.69 -0.33 -7.57
CA PHE A 148 14.29 -1.62 -7.30
C PHE A 148 15.70 -1.72 -7.87
N PRO A 149 16.56 -2.58 -7.31
CA PRO A 149 17.88 -2.82 -7.87
C PRO A 149 17.80 -3.28 -9.32
N SER A 150 18.68 -2.77 -10.19
CA SER A 150 18.71 -3.14 -11.62
C SER A 150 18.97 -4.63 -11.90
N SER A 151 19.41 -5.40 -10.90
CA SER A 151 19.55 -6.86 -10.97
C SER A 151 18.22 -7.60 -10.75
N ALA A 152 17.20 -6.93 -10.23
CA ALA A 152 15.90 -7.51 -9.94
C ALA A 152 15.22 -7.96 -11.24
N GLU A 153 14.74 -9.19 -11.25
CA GLU A 153 13.91 -9.69 -12.34
C GLU A 153 12.56 -8.96 -12.29
N THR A 154 12.22 -8.24 -13.38
CA THR A 154 10.97 -7.48 -13.47
C THR A 154 9.77 -8.38 -13.21
N GLY A 155 9.01 -8.04 -12.18
CA GLY A 155 7.80 -8.74 -11.78
C GLY A 155 6.67 -8.68 -12.81
N THR A 156 5.71 -9.61 -12.65
CA THR A 156 4.41 -9.47 -13.31
C THR A 156 3.50 -8.59 -12.44
N VAL A 157 2.72 -7.71 -13.07
CA VAL A 157 1.74 -6.89 -12.36
C VAL A 157 0.45 -7.69 -12.11
N SER A 158 0.16 -7.97 -10.85
CA SER A 158 -1.11 -8.57 -10.43
C SER A 158 -2.13 -7.49 -10.10
N ALA A 159 -3.39 -7.79 -10.40
CA ALA A 159 -4.53 -6.92 -10.13
C ALA A 159 -5.59 -7.71 -9.36
N LEU A 160 -6.06 -7.19 -8.24
CA LEU A 160 -6.95 -7.88 -7.31
C LEU A 160 -8.17 -7.00 -6.99
N SER A 161 -9.26 -7.66 -6.59
CA SER A 161 -10.46 -6.99 -6.04
C SER A 161 -10.49 -7.20 -4.54
N TRP A 162 -10.86 -6.16 -3.79
CA TRP A 162 -11.09 -6.30 -2.34
C TRP A 162 -12.27 -7.21 -2.03
N SER A 163 -13.16 -7.48 -2.99
CA SER A 163 -14.46 -8.08 -2.71
C SER A 163 -14.36 -9.57 -2.42
N THR A 164 -15.17 -10.03 -1.48
CA THR A 164 -15.36 -11.46 -1.19
C THR A 164 -16.45 -12.12 -2.02
N ALA A 165 -16.94 -11.46 -3.08
CA ALA A 165 -17.88 -12.08 -4.01
C ALA A 165 -17.25 -13.36 -4.62
N PRO A 166 -18.04 -14.42 -4.88
CA PRO A 166 -17.51 -15.72 -5.30
C PRO A 166 -16.64 -15.69 -6.56
N ASP A 167 -16.90 -14.73 -7.46
CA ASP A 167 -16.13 -14.51 -8.68
C ASP A 167 -14.83 -13.73 -8.45
N ASN A 168 -14.58 -13.21 -7.25
CA ASN A 168 -13.34 -12.53 -6.85
C ASN A 168 -12.46 -13.39 -5.93
N LEU A 169 -12.84 -14.64 -5.68
CA LEU A 169 -12.10 -15.58 -4.85
C LEU A 169 -11.67 -16.81 -5.66
N ASP A 170 -10.52 -17.39 -5.30
CA ASP A 170 -10.09 -18.72 -5.69
C ASP A 170 -9.82 -19.52 -4.41
N GLY A 171 -10.85 -20.27 -3.97
CA GLY A 171 -10.85 -20.89 -2.65
C GLY A 171 -11.00 -19.86 -1.53
N ASP A 172 -10.03 -19.83 -0.62
CA ASP A 172 -9.94 -18.89 0.50
C ASP A 172 -9.02 -17.69 0.19
N GLN A 173 -8.53 -17.58 -1.04
CA GLN A 173 -7.66 -16.50 -1.50
C GLN A 173 -8.39 -15.57 -2.46
N ARG A 174 -7.91 -14.32 -2.55
CA ARG A 174 -8.33 -13.39 -3.60
C ARG A 174 -7.87 -13.91 -4.97
N ARG A 175 -8.77 -13.84 -5.95
CA ARG A 175 -8.48 -14.23 -7.33
C ARG A 175 -7.83 -13.07 -8.09
N GLU A 176 -6.76 -13.37 -8.81
CA GLU A 176 -6.17 -12.43 -9.75
C GLU A 176 -7.13 -12.10 -10.91
N LEU A 177 -7.27 -10.81 -11.21
CA LEU A 177 -8.08 -10.29 -12.30
C LEU A 177 -7.26 -10.27 -13.59
N THR A 178 -7.91 -10.67 -14.69
CA THR A 178 -7.29 -10.77 -16.01
C THR A 178 -8.15 -10.08 -17.07
N GLY A 179 -7.51 -9.61 -18.15
CA GLY A 179 -8.18 -8.95 -19.27
C GLY A 179 -9.06 -7.78 -18.83
N ALA A 180 -10.29 -7.72 -19.34
CA ALA A 180 -11.23 -6.64 -19.04
C ALA A 180 -11.64 -6.55 -17.56
N ALA A 181 -11.51 -7.63 -16.79
CA ALA A 181 -11.87 -7.61 -15.36
C ALA A 181 -10.92 -6.71 -14.54
N ARG A 182 -9.71 -6.43 -15.03
CA ARG A 182 -8.73 -5.56 -14.36
C ARG A 182 -9.23 -4.12 -14.20
N ALA A 183 -10.20 -3.67 -15.00
CA ALA A 183 -10.86 -2.38 -14.81
C ALA A 183 -11.70 -2.29 -13.52
N GLY A 184 -11.95 -3.41 -12.85
CA GLY A 184 -12.59 -3.48 -11.53
C GLY A 184 -11.61 -3.72 -10.37
N ALA A 185 -10.30 -3.67 -10.63
CA ALA A 185 -9.29 -3.87 -9.60
C ALA A 185 -9.29 -2.73 -8.60
N THR A 186 -9.10 -3.07 -7.34
CA THR A 186 -8.91 -2.11 -6.24
C THR A 186 -7.51 -2.21 -5.66
N GLU A 187 -6.70 -3.13 -6.17
CA GLU A 187 -5.34 -3.38 -5.73
C GLU A 187 -4.49 -3.78 -6.92
N TRP A 188 -3.27 -3.23 -6.95
CA TRP A 188 -2.26 -3.46 -7.98
C TRP A 188 -0.94 -3.69 -7.30
N GLN A 189 -0.21 -4.71 -7.74
CA GLN A 189 1.11 -5.00 -7.20
C GLN A 189 2.07 -5.46 -8.28
N VAL A 190 3.33 -5.09 -8.14
CA VAL A 190 4.45 -5.66 -8.88
C VAL A 190 5.43 -6.26 -7.88
N VAL A 191 5.85 -7.51 -8.14
CA VAL A 191 6.75 -8.26 -7.26
C VAL A 191 7.96 -8.73 -8.07
N SER A 192 9.14 -8.23 -7.71
CA SER A 192 10.41 -8.51 -8.36
C SER A 192 11.34 -9.27 -7.40
N HIS A 193 12.32 -10.00 -7.93
CA HIS A 193 13.20 -10.83 -7.11
C HIS A 193 14.68 -10.66 -7.50
N THR A 194 15.58 -10.76 -6.52
CA THR A 194 17.04 -10.95 -6.73
C THR A 194 17.59 -11.82 -5.61
N GLY A 195 18.03 -13.03 -5.94
CA GLY A 195 18.58 -13.95 -4.94
C GLY A 195 17.59 -14.20 -3.80
N MET A 196 17.96 -13.80 -2.59
CA MET A 196 17.14 -13.95 -1.37
C MET A 196 16.17 -12.77 -1.14
N HIS A 197 16.18 -11.77 -2.02
CA HIS A 197 15.41 -10.54 -1.87
C HIS A 197 14.14 -10.62 -2.72
N THR A 198 13.03 -10.22 -2.13
CA THR A 198 11.76 -9.97 -2.81
C THR A 198 11.40 -8.51 -2.63
N TYR A 199 11.25 -7.78 -3.73
CA TYR A 199 10.84 -6.37 -3.72
C TYR A 199 9.38 -6.29 -4.15
N SER A 200 8.59 -5.46 -3.49
CA SER A 200 7.22 -5.21 -3.92
C SER A 200 6.84 -3.75 -3.88
N LEU A 201 6.05 -3.35 -4.88
CA LEU A 201 5.43 -2.05 -4.97
C LEU A 201 3.94 -2.31 -5.12
N TYR A 202 3.16 -1.69 -4.24
CA TYR A 202 1.79 -2.03 -3.98
C TYR A 202 0.93 -0.76 -3.90
N VAL A 203 -0.22 -0.78 -4.56
CA VAL A 203 -1.21 0.30 -4.53
C VAL A 203 -2.59 -0.31 -4.25
N GLU A 204 -3.25 0.09 -3.17
CA GLU A 204 -4.55 -0.44 -2.75
C GLU A 204 -5.54 0.66 -2.36
N HIS A 205 -6.74 0.61 -2.92
CA HIS A 205 -7.85 1.37 -2.36
C HIS A 205 -8.43 0.65 -1.16
N ILE A 206 -8.51 1.35 -0.02
CA ILE A 206 -9.02 0.78 1.22
C ILE A 206 -10.55 0.73 1.18
N ALA A 207 -11.11 -0.47 1.34
CA ALA A 207 -12.55 -0.66 1.44
C ALA A 207 -13.11 0.00 2.72
N THR A 208 -14.33 0.53 2.66
CA THR A 208 -14.91 1.32 3.76
C THR A 208 -15.21 0.50 5.02
N ASP A 209 -15.53 -0.78 4.87
CA ASP A 209 -15.74 -1.70 6.00
C ASP A 209 -14.42 -2.05 6.70
N TYR A 210 -13.35 -2.29 5.94
CA TYR A 210 -12.02 -2.50 6.49
C TYR A 210 -11.49 -1.22 7.14
N ALA A 211 -11.67 -0.05 6.50
CA ALA A 211 -11.29 1.24 7.08
C ALA A 211 -11.97 1.51 8.43
N ALA A 212 -13.24 1.11 8.58
CA ALA A 212 -14.00 1.29 9.82
C ALA A 212 -13.62 0.28 10.91
N ALA A 213 -13.14 -0.90 10.52
CA ALA A 213 -12.79 -1.99 11.43
C ALA A 213 -11.29 -1.99 11.80
N ARG A 214 -10.41 -1.47 10.95
CA ARG A 214 -9.00 -1.30 11.25
C ARG A 214 -8.83 -0.24 12.33
N GLY A 215 -7.85 -0.45 13.22
CA GLY A 215 -7.49 0.52 14.25
C GLY A 215 -6.92 1.81 13.65
N GLU A 216 -6.43 2.70 14.52
CA GLU A 216 -5.69 3.87 14.06
C GLU A 216 -4.47 3.41 13.25
N VAL A 217 -4.34 3.91 12.01
CA VAL A 217 -3.22 3.56 11.17
C VAL A 217 -1.97 4.25 11.69
N GLY A 218 -0.94 3.48 11.96
CA GLY A 218 0.39 4.00 12.23
C GLY A 218 1.24 3.06 13.05
N CYS A 219 2.30 3.61 13.62
CA CYS A 219 3.16 2.88 14.55
C CYS A 219 2.40 2.62 15.85
N ASP A 220 1.97 1.37 16.04
CA ASP A 220 1.46 0.92 17.32
C ASP A 220 2.64 0.56 18.24
N PRO A 221 2.96 1.40 19.24
CA PRO A 221 4.08 1.13 20.15
C PRO A 221 3.82 -0.07 21.06
N THR A 222 2.61 -0.64 21.05
CA THR A 222 2.23 -1.79 21.88
C THR A 222 2.53 -3.13 21.22
N VAL A 223 2.85 -3.14 19.93
CA VAL A 223 3.35 -4.34 19.24
C VAL A 223 4.83 -4.50 19.62
N GLU A 224 5.08 -5.28 20.68
CA GLU A 224 6.44 -5.63 21.09
C GLU A 224 7.15 -6.37 19.95
N GLY A 225 8.35 -5.89 19.57
CA GLY A 225 9.22 -6.56 18.61
C GLY A 225 9.12 -6.09 17.17
N SER A 226 8.31 -5.08 16.84
CA SER A 226 8.34 -4.43 15.52
C SER A 226 8.94 -3.04 15.62
N PHE A 227 10.01 -2.78 14.87
CA PHE A 227 10.47 -1.41 14.64
C PHE A 227 9.42 -0.67 13.80
N CYS A 228 9.07 0.55 14.22
CA CYS A 228 8.23 1.44 13.44
C CYS A 228 8.61 2.91 13.67
N GLU A 229 8.80 3.65 12.57
CA GLU A 229 9.13 5.08 12.58
C GLU A 229 8.17 5.86 11.68
N VAL A 230 7.90 7.11 12.07
CA VAL A 230 7.05 8.02 11.30
C VAL A 230 7.94 8.98 10.51
N HIS A 231 7.72 9.03 9.21
CA HIS A 231 8.47 9.84 8.26
C HIS A 231 7.60 10.92 7.63
N THR A 232 8.27 11.89 7.00
CA THR A 232 7.63 12.84 6.10
C THR A 232 8.25 12.66 4.72
N THR A 233 7.42 12.38 3.71
CA THR A 233 7.88 12.23 2.33
C THR A 233 8.37 13.58 1.78
N PRO A 234 9.18 13.59 0.70
CA PRO A 234 9.58 14.83 0.01
C PRO A 234 8.42 15.79 -0.34
N ALA A 235 7.24 15.27 -0.68
CA ALA A 235 6.03 16.04 -0.96
C ALA A 235 5.23 16.43 0.30
N GLY A 236 5.68 16.02 1.48
CA GLY A 236 5.11 16.39 2.77
C GLY A 236 4.01 15.47 3.28
N ALA A 237 3.83 14.28 2.70
CA ALA A 237 2.90 13.29 3.21
C ALA A 237 3.47 12.59 4.46
N THR A 238 2.60 12.14 5.37
CA THR A 238 3.01 11.28 6.48
C THR A 238 3.14 9.85 5.95
N ALA A 239 4.34 9.29 6.10
CA ALA A 239 4.63 7.90 5.80
C ALA A 239 5.05 7.17 7.07
N TYR A 240 4.93 5.86 7.06
CA TYR A 240 5.32 4.98 8.15
C TYR A 240 6.33 3.99 7.61
N GLU A 241 7.39 3.76 8.36
CA GLU A 241 8.36 2.69 8.12
C GLU A 241 8.12 1.61 9.15
N SER A 242 8.14 0.35 8.73
CA SER A 242 8.11 -0.78 9.65
C SER A 242 9.07 -1.86 9.21
N VAL A 243 9.64 -2.53 10.20
CA VAL A 243 10.47 -3.71 10.03
C VAL A 243 9.89 -4.82 10.89
N TYR A 244 9.75 -5.99 10.29
CA TYR A 244 9.31 -7.20 10.98
C TYR A 244 10.28 -8.34 10.67
N THR A 245 10.56 -9.13 11.69
CA THR A 245 11.48 -10.27 11.63
C THR A 245 10.71 -11.56 11.77
N TYR A 246 11.23 -12.63 11.19
CA TYR A 246 10.73 -13.99 11.38
C TYR A 246 11.87 -14.99 11.26
N ASP A 247 11.66 -16.23 11.69
CA ASP A 247 12.65 -17.29 11.53
C ASP A 247 12.92 -17.53 10.04
N GLY A 248 14.15 -17.27 9.60
CA GLY A 248 14.55 -17.37 8.21
C GLY A 248 14.52 -16.07 7.41
N GLY A 249 14.18 -14.92 8.01
CA GLY A 249 14.13 -13.66 7.26
C GLY A 249 13.47 -12.47 7.95
N GLY A 250 13.01 -11.54 7.13
CA GLY A 250 12.19 -10.43 7.56
C GLY A 250 11.79 -9.52 6.40
N GLY A 251 10.99 -8.51 6.70
CA GLY A 251 10.59 -7.48 5.74
C GLY A 251 10.77 -6.08 6.28
N HIS A 252 11.09 -5.17 5.37
CA HIS A 252 11.24 -3.74 5.57
C HIS A 252 10.31 -3.04 4.58
N TYR A 253 9.38 -2.23 5.07
CA TYR A 253 8.43 -1.55 4.20
C TYR A 253 8.12 -0.15 4.68
N VAL A 254 7.86 0.73 3.71
CA VAL A 254 7.44 2.11 3.93
C VAL A 254 6.13 2.34 3.18
N TRP A 255 5.16 2.99 3.82
CA TRP A 255 3.86 3.22 3.22
C TRP A 255 3.23 4.56 3.59
N ILE A 256 2.39 5.07 2.69
CA ILE A 256 1.44 6.16 2.96
C ILE A 256 0.04 5.53 3.12
N PRO A 257 -0.65 5.72 4.26
CA PRO A 257 -1.99 5.18 4.45
C PRO A 257 -3.01 5.66 3.42
N GLY A 258 -3.79 4.71 2.92
CA GLY A 258 -4.95 5.01 2.09
C GLY A 258 -6.06 5.70 2.87
N ASP A 259 -6.88 6.48 2.16
CA ASP A 259 -8.03 7.19 2.71
C ASP A 259 -9.29 6.81 1.93
N ALA A 260 -10.08 5.92 2.52
CA ALA A 260 -11.33 5.43 1.94
C ALA A 260 -12.37 6.54 1.69
N ALA A 261 -12.30 7.65 2.43
CA ALA A 261 -13.27 8.75 2.27
C ALA A 261 -12.97 9.62 1.04
N SER A 262 -11.69 9.89 0.77
CA SER A 262 -11.28 10.60 -0.44
C SER A 262 -11.05 9.69 -1.65
N GLY A 263 -10.94 8.38 -1.42
CA GLY A 263 -10.58 7.40 -2.44
C GLY A 263 -9.08 7.35 -2.74
N ARG A 264 -8.25 8.07 -1.98
CA ARG A 264 -6.79 8.01 -2.13
C ARG A 264 -6.30 6.59 -1.79
N PRO A 265 -5.54 5.93 -2.67
CA PRO A 265 -5.01 4.61 -2.37
C PRO A 265 -3.93 4.68 -1.27
N GLU A 266 -3.76 3.57 -0.60
CA GLU A 266 -2.55 3.23 0.13
C GLU A 266 -1.45 2.89 -0.88
N VAL A 267 -0.25 3.38 -0.63
CA VAL A 267 0.92 3.08 -1.46
C VAL A 267 2.00 2.52 -0.54
N THR A 268 2.55 1.37 -0.89
CA THR A 268 3.56 0.68 -0.10
C THR A 268 4.71 0.25 -1.00
N VAL A 269 5.94 0.52 -0.54
CA VAL A 269 7.17 -0.06 -1.10
C VAL A 269 7.76 -0.96 -0.04
N SER A 270 8.14 -2.18 -0.41
CA SER A 270 8.75 -3.12 0.51
C SER A 270 9.86 -3.94 -0.11
N GLU A 271 10.71 -4.42 0.78
CA GLU A 271 11.72 -5.41 0.52
C GLU A 271 11.65 -6.47 1.62
N SER A 272 11.68 -7.74 1.24
CA SER A 272 11.88 -8.84 2.17
C SER A 272 13.14 -9.61 1.84
N VAL A 273 13.84 -10.04 2.89
CA VAL A 273 15.06 -10.84 2.81
C VAL A 273 14.75 -12.19 3.42
N GLY A 274 14.89 -13.25 2.62
CA GLY A 274 14.69 -14.63 3.04
C GLY A 274 16.00 -15.40 3.24
N GLU A 275 15.84 -16.69 3.53
CA GLU A 275 16.93 -17.68 3.62
C GLU A 275 18.05 -17.31 4.63
N LEU A 276 17.73 -16.50 5.64
CA LEU A 276 18.66 -16.14 6.71
C LEU A 276 18.80 -17.26 7.75
N GLU A 277 19.94 -17.32 8.43
CA GLU A 277 20.12 -18.25 9.55
C GLU A 277 19.51 -17.66 10.83
N GLY A 278 18.32 -18.15 11.20
CA GLY A 278 17.60 -17.70 12.39
C GLY A 278 16.78 -16.44 12.16
N GLU A 279 16.47 -15.72 13.24
CA GLU A 279 15.72 -14.46 13.21
C GLU A 279 16.71 -13.29 13.34
N PRO A 280 16.89 -12.46 12.30
CA PRO A 280 17.77 -11.30 12.36
C PRO A 280 17.19 -10.26 13.33
N GLY A 281 18.04 -9.41 13.91
CA GLY A 281 17.55 -8.21 14.60
C GLY A 281 17.14 -7.11 13.60
N ASP A 282 16.31 -6.15 14.02
CA ASP A 282 15.85 -5.06 13.15
C ASP A 282 17.00 -4.28 12.47
N GLU A 283 18.03 -3.89 13.22
CA GLU A 283 19.20 -3.18 12.67
C GLU A 283 20.01 -4.04 11.70
N GLU A 284 20.05 -5.36 11.93
CA GLU A 284 20.71 -6.30 11.03
C GLU A 284 19.93 -6.43 9.72
N LEU A 285 18.60 -6.56 9.82
CA LEU A 285 17.72 -6.66 8.67
C LEU A 285 17.74 -5.38 7.83
N ILE A 286 17.68 -4.19 8.44
CA ILE A 286 17.85 -2.90 7.73
C ILE A 286 19.23 -2.82 7.05
N GLY A 287 20.26 -3.39 7.66
CA GLY A 287 21.60 -3.46 7.06
C GLY A 287 21.72 -4.45 5.89
N LEU A 288 20.74 -5.36 5.75
CA LEU A 288 20.67 -6.36 4.68
C LEU A 288 19.80 -5.89 3.51
N THR A 289 19.00 -4.83 3.64
CA THR A 289 18.15 -4.36 2.54
C THR A 289 18.94 -3.61 1.47
N ASP A 290 18.52 -3.77 0.22
CA ASP A 290 19.10 -3.11 -0.95
C ASP A 290 18.45 -1.73 -1.20
N ILE A 291 17.18 -1.56 -0.83
CA ILE A 291 16.44 -0.32 -1.05
C ILE A 291 16.56 0.56 0.20
N SER A 292 17.10 1.77 0.03
CA SER A 292 17.17 2.73 1.13
C SER A 292 15.79 3.31 1.47
N VAL A 293 15.58 3.68 2.74
CA VAL A 293 14.35 4.37 3.19
C VAL A 293 14.10 5.65 2.40
N GLU A 294 15.15 6.40 2.05
CA GLU A 294 15.05 7.62 1.23
C GLU A 294 14.49 7.30 -0.17
N SER A 295 14.98 6.22 -0.80
CA SER A 295 14.46 5.74 -2.09
C SER A 295 13.00 5.30 -1.98
N MET A 296 12.65 4.55 -0.93
CA MET A 296 11.26 4.14 -0.68
C MET A 296 10.35 5.36 -0.51
N LEU A 297 10.74 6.33 0.33
CA LEU A 297 9.97 7.55 0.57
C LEU A 297 9.78 8.40 -0.70
N ALA A 298 10.80 8.51 -1.55
CA ALA A 298 10.70 9.22 -2.82
C ALA A 298 9.72 8.53 -3.77
N ALA A 299 9.70 7.20 -3.80
CA ALA A 299 8.76 6.43 -4.61
C ALA A 299 7.30 6.66 -4.20
N LEU A 300 7.03 6.79 -2.91
CA LEU A 300 5.66 7.00 -2.40
C LEU A 300 5.02 8.32 -2.87
N ASP A 301 5.84 9.30 -3.27
CA ASP A 301 5.36 10.57 -3.82
C ASP A 301 5.16 10.56 -5.33
N ASP A 302 5.44 9.43 -5.99
CA ASP A 302 5.33 9.36 -7.44
C ASP A 302 3.86 9.51 -7.88
N PRO A 303 3.52 10.53 -8.70
CA PRO A 303 2.14 10.79 -9.09
C PRO A 303 1.51 9.66 -9.90
N ARG A 304 2.32 8.79 -10.53
CA ARG A 304 1.86 7.60 -11.25
C ARG A 304 1.22 6.55 -10.33
N LEU A 305 1.54 6.58 -9.03
CA LEU A 305 0.98 5.67 -8.03
C LEU A 305 -0.35 6.15 -7.46
N LEU A 306 -0.82 7.34 -7.85
CA LEU A 306 -2.16 7.85 -7.51
C LEU A 306 -3.24 7.22 -8.42
N VAL A 307 -3.29 5.89 -8.41
CA VAL A 307 -4.22 5.10 -9.21
C VAL A 307 -5.66 5.50 -8.87
N LEU A 308 -6.48 5.67 -9.91
CA LEU A 308 -7.91 5.97 -9.74
C LEU A 308 -8.68 4.71 -9.32
N PRO A 309 -9.69 4.83 -8.44
CA PRO A 309 -10.55 3.71 -8.13
C PRO A 309 -11.37 3.28 -9.37
N PRO A 310 -11.83 2.01 -9.42
CA PRO A 310 -12.70 1.56 -10.50
C PRO A 310 -14.03 2.35 -10.49
N GLU A 311 -14.61 2.58 -11.68
CA GLU A 311 -15.85 3.35 -11.83
C GLU A 311 -17.01 2.76 -11.00
N VAL A 312 -17.06 1.42 -10.94
CA VAL A 312 -17.98 0.67 -10.09
C VAL A 312 -17.18 -0.06 -9.03
N LEU A 313 -17.32 0.38 -7.79
CA LEU A 313 -16.65 -0.24 -6.65
C LEU A 313 -17.14 -1.70 -6.45
N PRO A 314 -16.24 -2.67 -6.22
CA PRO A 314 -16.63 -4.03 -5.92
C PRO A 314 -17.47 -4.12 -4.63
N PRO A 315 -18.40 -5.07 -4.53
CA PRO A 315 -19.31 -5.16 -3.39
C PRO A 315 -18.58 -5.60 -2.10
N LEU A 316 -19.12 -5.17 -0.96
CA LEU A 316 -18.71 -5.57 0.39
C LEU A 316 -19.34 -6.93 0.80
N PRO A 317 -18.76 -7.68 1.76
CA PRO A 317 -17.60 -7.29 2.58
C PRO A 317 -16.28 -7.42 1.83
N SER A 318 -15.29 -6.63 2.26
CA SER A 318 -13.93 -6.73 1.77
C SER A 318 -13.19 -7.90 2.42
N PHE A 319 -12.24 -8.46 1.67
CA PHE A 319 -11.39 -9.56 2.09
C PHE A 319 -10.61 -9.18 3.35
N ALA A 320 -10.01 -7.99 3.36
CA ALA A 320 -9.28 -7.49 4.52
C ALA A 320 -10.17 -7.34 5.77
N ALA A 321 -11.43 -6.89 5.62
CA ALA A 321 -12.37 -6.84 6.73
C ALA A 321 -12.69 -8.24 7.28
N CYS A 322 -12.80 -9.24 6.41
CA CYS A 322 -13.08 -10.62 6.81
C CYS A 322 -11.90 -11.31 7.49
N VAL A 323 -10.68 -11.12 6.97
CA VAL A 323 -9.50 -11.89 7.40
C VAL A 323 -8.71 -11.21 8.53
N TYR A 324 -8.60 -9.88 8.50
CA TYR A 324 -7.64 -9.17 9.35
C TYR A 324 -8.26 -8.43 10.54
N THR A 325 -9.59 -8.46 10.67
CA THR A 325 -10.26 -7.74 11.76
C THR A 325 -10.64 -8.70 12.88
N SER A 326 -10.55 -8.23 14.13
CA SER A 326 -10.94 -9.03 15.30
C SER A 326 -12.45 -9.24 15.42
N SER A 327 -13.25 -8.59 14.58
CA SER A 327 -14.71 -8.65 14.56
C SER A 327 -15.20 -8.56 13.11
N PRO A 328 -15.01 -9.63 12.32
CA PRO A 328 -15.35 -9.62 10.91
C PRO A 328 -16.85 -9.40 10.68
N PRO A 329 -17.25 -8.79 9.55
CA PRO A 329 -18.65 -8.68 9.17
C PRO A 329 -19.35 -10.05 9.13
N SER A 330 -20.55 -10.16 9.68
CA SER A 330 -21.31 -11.43 9.68
C SER A 330 -21.73 -11.93 8.28
N THR A 331 -21.49 -11.12 7.24
CA THR A 331 -21.70 -11.44 5.83
C THR A 331 -20.46 -12.04 5.15
N CYS A 332 -19.35 -12.22 5.87
CA CYS A 332 -18.15 -12.84 5.34
C CYS A 332 -18.44 -14.30 4.90
N PRO A 333 -17.90 -14.74 3.75
CA PRO A 333 -17.96 -16.14 3.37
C PRO A 333 -17.38 -17.07 4.44
N ALA A 334 -18.00 -18.22 4.63
CA ALA A 334 -17.52 -19.22 5.57
C ALA A 334 -16.12 -19.72 5.15
N GLY A 335 -15.19 -19.75 6.11
CA GLY A 335 -13.81 -20.22 5.90
C GLY A 335 -12.78 -19.13 5.60
N LEU A 336 -13.17 -17.85 5.58
CA LEU A 336 -12.22 -16.72 5.53
C LEU A 336 -11.82 -16.20 6.92
N GLU A 337 -12.48 -16.66 7.99
CA GLU A 337 -12.19 -16.31 9.39
C GLU A 337 -11.16 -17.26 10.02
#